data_AF-A0A183INE4-F1
#
_entry.id   AF-A0A183INE4-F1
#
_cell.length_a   1.000
_cell.length_b   1.000
_cell.length_c   1.000
_cell.angle_alpha   90.00
_cell.angle_beta   90.00
_cell.angle_gamma   90.00
#
_symmetry.space_group_name_H-M   'P 1'
#
loop_
_entity.id
_entity.type
_entity.pdbx_description
1 polymer ?
#
loop_
_entity_poly.entity_id
_entity_poly.type
_entity_poly.pdbx_seq_one_letter_code
_entity_poly.pdbx_strand_id
1 'polypeptide(L)'
;MYFVSCEDDIKLKALLSLGFLCLGHPDFLMRENIIQLYRRILTERTCDVRQKVQVLRNVENFLKEDESKMVQGYECWEKTKDDANLKEMGETLSGLSSSVIQCYIREVLECYFHEHAAVRSVVSEVVSLTMQQGLIHPVQVVHFCFLLLLSVAPY
;
A
#
# COMPACT_ATOMS: atom_id res chain seq x y z
N MET A 1 -16.62 25.06 16.71
CA MET A 1 -16.11 24.31 15.54
C MET A 1 -14.61 24.04 15.58
N TYR A 2 -13.88 24.28 16.68
CA TYR A 2 -12.44 24.00 16.80
C TYR A 2 -12.11 22.57 17.30
N PHE A 3 -13.00 21.95 18.09
CA PHE A 3 -12.75 20.62 18.66
C PHE A 3 -12.79 19.49 17.61
N VAL A 4 -13.64 19.60 16.58
CA VAL A 4 -13.77 18.57 15.53
C VAL A 4 -12.50 18.48 14.68
N SER A 5 -11.91 19.62 14.29
CA SER A 5 -10.66 19.64 13.52
C SER A 5 -9.47 19.05 14.28
N CYS A 6 -9.42 19.26 15.60
CA CYS A 6 -8.37 18.70 16.46
C CYS A 6 -8.43 17.16 16.50
N GLU A 7 -9.62 16.57 16.58
CA GLU A 7 -9.80 15.12 16.59
C GLU A 7 -9.33 14.48 15.28
N ASP A 8 -9.63 15.10 14.13
CA ASP A 8 -9.19 14.62 12.82
C ASP A 8 -7.68 14.73 12.62
N ASP A 9 -7.06 15.80 13.12
CA ASP A 9 -5.60 15.98 13.08
C ASP A 9 -4.88 14.97 13.99
N ILE A 10 -5.46 14.63 15.15
CA ILE A 10 -4.94 13.56 16.02
C ILE A 10 -5.02 12.21 15.31
N LYS A 11 -6.16 11.88 14.69
CA LYS A 11 -6.33 10.66 13.89
C LYS A 11 -5.32 10.60 12.75
N LEU A 12 -5.10 11.69 12.03
CA LEU A 12 -4.14 11.76 10.94
C LEU A 12 -2.71 11.52 11.41
N LYS A 13 -2.30 12.12 12.54
CA LYS A 13 -0.99 11.87 13.16
C LYS A 13 -0.84 10.43 13.64
N ALA A 14 -1.89 9.85 14.19
CA ALA A 14 -1.91 8.44 14.59
C ALA A 14 -1.70 7.53 13.37
N LEU A 15 -2.39 7.80 12.25
CA LEU A 15 -2.21 7.06 10.99
C LEU A 15 -0.79 7.21 10.44
N LEU A 16 -0.21 8.41 10.46
CA LEU A 16 1.20 8.62 10.10
C LEU A 16 2.14 7.74 10.95
N SER A 17 1.98 7.77 12.28
CA SER A 17 2.80 6.97 13.19
C SER A 17 2.63 5.47 12.99
N LEU A 18 1.41 5.01 12.70
CA LEU A 18 1.11 3.62 12.36
C LEU A 18 1.82 3.21 11.07
N GLY A 19 1.84 4.08 10.06
CA GLY A 19 2.59 3.87 8.83
C GLY A 19 4.07 3.60 9.10
N PHE A 20 4.73 4.46 9.89
CA PHE A 20 6.13 4.27 10.27
C PHE A 20 6.37 2.97 11.05
N LEU A 21 5.47 2.63 11.98
CA LEU A 21 5.57 1.37 12.73
C LEU A 21 5.51 0.16 11.79
N CYS A 22 4.60 0.19 10.81
CA CYS A 22 4.43 -0.87 9.83
C CYS A 22 5.63 -1.02 8.87
N LEU A 23 6.44 0.02 8.65
CA LEU A 23 7.69 -0.10 7.86
C LEU A 23 8.74 -0.95 8.58
N GLY A 24 8.78 -0.89 9.90
CA GLY A 24 9.68 -1.70 10.73
C GLY A 24 9.12 -3.09 11.04
N HIS A 25 7.80 -3.21 11.19
CA HIS A 25 7.11 -4.44 11.53
C HIS A 25 5.91 -4.70 10.59
N PRO A 26 6.16 -5.24 9.39
CA PRO A 26 5.13 -5.39 8.37
C PRO A 26 4.02 -6.39 8.73
N ASP A 27 4.25 -7.31 9.66
CA ASP A 27 3.22 -8.23 10.18
C ASP A 27 1.99 -7.50 10.74
N PHE A 28 2.15 -6.28 11.23
CA PHE A 28 1.04 -5.48 11.73
C PHE A 28 0.05 -5.10 10.63
N LEU A 29 0.50 -4.92 9.38
CA LEU A 29 -0.39 -4.64 8.24
C LEU A 29 -1.27 -5.84 7.89
N MET A 30 -0.95 -7.04 8.33
CA MET A 30 -1.79 -8.23 8.13
C MET A 30 -2.66 -8.57 9.34
N ARG A 31 -2.54 -7.83 10.45
CA ARG A 31 -3.41 -8.03 11.61
C ARG A 31 -4.81 -7.55 11.30
N GLU A 32 -5.80 -8.37 11.65
CA GLU A 32 -7.21 -8.11 11.36
C GLU A 32 -7.68 -6.73 11.85
N ASN A 33 -7.23 -6.30 13.04
CA ASN A 33 -7.55 -4.98 13.60
C ASN A 33 -7.11 -3.83 12.69
N ILE A 34 -5.92 -3.93 12.08
CA ILE A 34 -5.36 -2.89 11.20
C ILE A 34 -6.04 -2.96 9.83
N ILE A 35 -6.25 -4.17 9.31
CA ILE A 35 -6.99 -4.38 8.07
C ILE A 35 -8.37 -3.74 8.16
N GLN A 36 -9.13 -4.05 9.21
CA GLN A 36 -10.47 -3.50 9.42
C GLN A 36 -10.45 -1.98 9.59
N LEU A 37 -9.47 -1.43 10.31
CA LEU A 37 -9.31 0.03 10.46
C LEU A 37 -9.09 0.72 9.12
N TYR A 38 -8.13 0.24 8.31
CA TYR A 38 -7.81 0.82 7.01
C TYR A 38 -8.96 0.65 6.02
N ARG A 39 -9.58 -0.54 5.95
CA ARG A 39 -10.77 -0.77 5.12
C ARG A 39 -11.90 0.18 5.49
N ARG A 40 -12.19 0.34 6.79
CA ARG A 40 -13.20 1.28 7.26
C ARG A 40 -12.91 2.69 6.79
N ILE A 41 -11.69 3.20 6.98
CA ILE A 41 -11.31 4.55 6.56
C ILE A 41 -11.46 4.72 5.03
N LEU A 42 -11.08 3.73 4.24
CA LEU A 42 -11.15 3.77 2.78
C LEU A 42 -12.61 3.72 2.27
N THR A 43 -13.45 2.85 2.83
CA THR A 43 -14.83 2.64 2.37
C THR A 43 -15.83 3.66 2.93
N GLU A 44 -15.64 4.15 4.16
CA GLU A 44 -16.61 5.04 4.82
C GLU A 44 -16.60 6.44 4.15
N ARG A 45 -17.78 6.94 3.75
CA ARG A 45 -17.90 8.24 3.07
C ARG A 45 -17.70 9.45 3.99
N THR A 46 -17.86 9.25 5.30
CA THR A 46 -17.75 10.28 6.33
C THR A 46 -16.31 10.57 6.74
N CYS A 47 -15.36 9.70 6.37
CA CYS A 47 -13.94 9.89 6.69
C CYS A 47 -13.34 11.04 5.89
N ASP A 48 -12.46 11.80 6.56
CA ASP A 48 -11.76 12.93 5.94
C ASP A 48 -10.87 12.44 4.79
N VAL A 49 -10.83 13.22 3.72
CA VAL A 49 -10.05 12.93 2.51
C VAL A 49 -8.57 12.75 2.89
N ARG A 50 -8.07 13.56 3.83
CA ARG A 50 -6.68 13.50 4.30
C ARG A 50 -6.37 12.16 4.98
N GLN A 51 -7.32 11.59 5.72
CA GLN A 51 -7.17 10.28 6.37
C GLN A 51 -7.08 9.16 5.32
N LYS A 52 -7.94 9.19 4.29
CA LYS A 52 -7.88 8.23 3.18
C LYS A 52 -6.55 8.30 2.43
N VAL A 53 -6.12 9.51 2.08
CA VAL A 53 -4.82 9.75 1.45
C VAL A 53 -3.69 9.22 2.32
N GLN A 54 -3.73 9.44 3.63
CA GLN A 54 -2.70 8.96 4.55
C GLN A 54 -2.63 7.43 4.61
N VAL A 55 -3.77 6.74 4.65
CA VAL A 55 -3.81 5.27 4.62
C VAL A 55 -3.22 4.74 3.33
N LEU A 56 -3.59 5.32 2.18
CA LEU A 56 -3.04 4.92 0.88
C LEU A 56 -1.52 5.15 0.80
N ARG A 57 -1.03 6.31 1.30
CA ARG A 57 0.40 6.61 1.38
C ARG A 57 1.15 5.65 2.30
N ASN A 58 0.54 5.20 3.39
CA ASN A 58 1.17 4.20 4.27
C ASN A 58 1.39 2.87 3.53
N VAL A 59 0.39 2.40 2.78
CA VAL A 59 0.50 1.17 1.96
C VAL A 59 1.56 1.35 0.88
N GLU A 60 1.55 2.49 0.18
CA GLU A 60 2.53 2.83 -0.85
C GLU A 60 3.97 2.84 -0.33
N ASN A 61 4.20 3.53 0.79
CA ASN A 61 5.53 3.63 1.40
C ASN A 61 6.04 2.25 1.83
N PHE A 62 5.16 1.40 2.36
CA PHE A 62 5.51 0.02 2.70
C PHE A 62 5.98 -0.76 1.47
N LEU A 63 5.23 -0.70 0.36
CA LEU A 63 5.60 -1.42 -0.87
C LEU A 63 6.91 -0.91 -1.48
N LYS A 64 7.17 0.41 -1.44
CA LYS A 64 8.44 1.00 -1.90
C LYS A 64 9.62 0.59 -1.02
N GLU A 65 9.43 0.58 0.29
CA GLU A 65 10.46 0.19 1.26
C GLU A 65 10.81 -1.30 1.13
N ASP A 66 9.81 -2.17 0.98
CA ASP A 66 10.01 -3.60 0.80
C ASP A 66 10.81 -3.92 -0.48
N GLU A 67 10.46 -3.26 -1.59
CA GLU A 67 11.21 -3.36 -2.85
C GLU A 67 12.65 -2.87 -2.70
N SER A 68 12.86 -1.72 -2.04
CA SER A 68 14.21 -1.19 -1.77
C SER A 68 15.05 -2.16 -0.94
N LYS A 69 14.48 -2.78 0.11
CA LYS A 69 15.16 -3.79 0.92
C LYS A 69 15.52 -5.03 0.11
N MET A 70 14.63 -5.46 -0.79
CA MET A 70 14.90 -6.59 -1.68
C MET A 70 16.09 -6.30 -2.62
N VAL A 71 16.13 -5.11 -3.23
CA VAL A 71 17.23 -4.69 -4.10
C VAL A 71 18.55 -4.61 -3.33
N GLN A 72 18.56 -3.98 -2.15
CA GLN A 72 19.75 -3.88 -1.30
C GLN A 72 20.24 -5.25 -0.83
N GLY A 73 19.32 -6.15 -0.47
CA GLY A 73 19.64 -7.53 -0.12
C GLY A 73 20.33 -8.27 -1.27
N TYR A 74 19.84 -8.08 -2.50
CA TYR A 74 20.44 -8.64 -3.71
C TYR A 74 21.86 -8.11 -3.95
N GLU A 75 22.08 -6.80 -3.84
CA GLU A 75 23.41 -6.19 -4.00
C GLU A 75 24.41 -6.66 -2.93
N CYS A 76 23.96 -6.81 -1.69
CA CYS A 76 24.80 -7.31 -0.58
C CYS A 76 25.17 -8.79 -0.79
N TRP A 77 24.19 -9.58 -1.22
CA TRP A 77 24.41 -10.97 -1.62
C TRP A 77 25.40 -11.05 -2.77
N GLU A 78 25.26 -10.22 -3.81
CA GLU A 78 26.14 -10.26 -4.98
C GLU A 78 27.62 -10.00 -4.61
N LYS A 79 27.85 -9.20 -3.58
CA LYS A 79 29.20 -8.92 -3.04
C LYS A 79 29.75 -10.03 -2.14
N THR A 80 28.87 -10.83 -1.53
CA THR A 80 29.24 -11.85 -0.53
C THR A 80 29.09 -13.29 -1.07
N LYS A 81 28.56 -13.45 -2.30
CA LYS A 81 28.26 -14.74 -2.94
C LYS A 81 29.46 -15.68 -3.10
N ASP A 82 30.67 -15.13 -3.15
CA ASP A 82 31.91 -15.92 -3.30
C ASP A 82 32.34 -16.58 -1.98
N ASP A 83 31.92 -16.04 -0.83
CA ASP A 83 32.21 -16.56 0.53
C ASP A 83 30.99 -17.21 1.21
N ALA A 84 29.76 -17.00 0.69
CA ALA A 84 28.53 -17.47 1.30
C ALA A 84 28.00 -18.78 0.69
N ASN A 85 27.57 -19.70 1.56
CA ASN A 85 26.93 -20.96 1.16
C ASN A 85 25.59 -20.65 0.47
N LEU A 86 25.36 -21.16 -0.75
CA LEU A 86 24.17 -20.92 -1.61
C LEU A 86 22.80 -21.18 -0.93
N LYS A 87 22.79 -21.75 0.28
CA LYS A 87 21.61 -22.25 0.98
C LYS A 87 20.86 -21.18 1.79
N GLU A 88 21.47 -20.04 2.09
CA GLU A 88 20.83 -18.95 2.88
C GLU A 88 20.00 -17.97 2.03
N MET A 89 20.01 -18.08 0.70
CA MET A 89 19.28 -17.17 -0.21
C MET A 89 17.74 -17.28 -0.08
N GLY A 90 17.23 -18.43 0.36
CA GLY A 90 15.83 -18.83 0.19
C GLY A 90 14.81 -18.16 1.13
N GLU A 91 15.23 -17.53 2.22
CA GLU A 91 14.31 -16.96 3.22
C GLU A 91 14.12 -15.44 3.06
N THR A 92 14.43 -14.90 1.88
CA THR A 92 14.27 -13.48 1.61
C THR A 92 12.79 -13.16 1.38
N LEU A 93 12.02 -12.86 2.44
CA LEU A 93 10.79 -12.03 2.57
C LEU A 93 9.73 -11.96 1.43
N SER A 94 9.85 -12.74 0.35
CA SER A 94 9.28 -12.45 -0.98
C SER A 94 7.78 -12.67 -1.11
N GLY A 95 7.10 -13.05 -0.03
CA GLY A 95 5.66 -13.29 0.01
C GLY A 95 4.86 -12.29 0.84
N LEU A 96 5.52 -11.46 1.66
CA LEU A 96 4.82 -10.62 2.63
C LEU A 96 4.12 -9.43 1.96
N SER A 97 4.83 -8.69 1.11
CA SER A 97 4.26 -7.57 0.35
C SER A 97 3.11 -7.99 -0.56
N SER A 98 3.23 -9.16 -1.21
CA SER A 98 2.12 -9.73 -1.99
C SER A 98 0.90 -10.04 -1.13
N SER A 99 1.10 -10.64 0.04
CA SER A 99 0.00 -10.96 0.97
C SER A 99 -0.66 -9.70 1.51
N VAL A 100 0.13 -8.69 1.88
CA VAL A 100 -0.35 -7.40 2.35
C VAL A 100 -1.21 -6.72 1.29
N ILE A 101 -0.73 -6.56 0.05
CA ILE A 101 -1.48 -5.83 -0.97
C ILE A 101 -2.79 -6.55 -1.34
N GLN A 102 -2.80 -7.88 -1.33
CA GLN A 102 -4.02 -8.67 -1.55
C GLN A 102 -5.09 -8.40 -0.48
N CYS A 103 -4.71 -8.03 0.75
CA CYS A 103 -5.67 -7.65 1.79
C CYS A 103 -6.36 -6.31 1.52
N TYR A 104 -5.72 -5.39 0.78
CA TYR A 104 -6.19 -4.00 0.63
C TYR A 104 -6.61 -3.63 -0.78
N ILE A 105 -6.22 -4.42 -1.79
CA ILE A 105 -6.36 -4.04 -3.20
C ILE A 105 -7.81 -3.76 -3.60
N ARG A 106 -8.78 -4.48 -3.03
CA ARG A 106 -10.20 -4.25 -3.36
C ARG A 106 -10.63 -2.84 -2.96
N GLU A 107 -10.38 -2.45 -1.73
CA GLU A 107 -10.77 -1.16 -1.18
C GLU A 107 -9.95 0.00 -1.77
N VAL A 108 -8.67 -0.26 -2.08
CA VAL A 108 -7.82 0.69 -2.82
C VAL A 108 -8.40 0.97 -4.21
N LEU A 109 -8.81 -0.07 -4.94
CA LEU A 109 -9.43 0.06 -6.27
C LEU A 109 -10.78 0.77 -6.22
N GLU A 110 -11.59 0.53 -5.19
CA GLU A 110 -12.85 1.28 -5.00
C GLU A 110 -12.61 2.78 -4.82
N CYS A 111 -11.50 3.16 -4.15
CA CYS A 111 -11.11 4.57 -3.98
C CYS A 111 -10.69 5.25 -5.30
N TYR A 112 -10.50 4.51 -6.39
CA TYR A 112 -10.19 5.06 -7.71
C TYR A 112 -11.32 5.95 -8.26
N PHE A 113 -12.57 5.67 -7.87
CA PHE A 113 -13.75 6.44 -8.28
C PHE A 113 -14.10 7.59 -7.32
N HIS A 114 -13.21 7.94 -6.40
CA HIS A 114 -13.47 9.00 -5.43
C HIS A 114 -13.57 10.38 -6.12
N GLU A 115 -14.48 11.23 -5.65
CA GLU A 115 -14.71 12.58 -6.18
C GLU A 115 -13.46 13.48 -6.15
N HIS A 116 -12.57 13.31 -5.17
CA HIS A 116 -11.38 14.13 -4.99
C HIS A 116 -10.17 13.60 -5.77
N ALA A 117 -9.58 14.46 -6.60
CA ALA A 117 -8.41 14.12 -7.42
C ALA A 117 -7.19 13.68 -6.59
N ALA A 118 -7.00 14.22 -5.38
CA ALA A 118 -5.90 13.85 -4.50
C ALA A 118 -5.94 12.36 -4.13
N VAL A 119 -7.11 11.80 -3.84
CA VAL A 119 -7.27 10.36 -3.54
C VAL A 119 -6.96 9.56 -4.80
N ARG A 120 -7.56 9.92 -5.94
CA ARG A 120 -7.36 9.21 -7.21
C ARG A 120 -5.89 9.17 -7.64
N SER A 121 -5.15 10.26 -7.43
CA SER A 121 -3.73 10.35 -7.76
C SER A 121 -2.91 9.34 -6.94
N VAL A 122 -3.16 9.25 -5.64
CA VAL A 122 -2.42 8.32 -4.77
C VAL A 122 -2.82 6.87 -5.04
N VAL A 123 -4.12 6.60 -5.27
CA VAL A 123 -4.56 5.26 -5.68
C VAL A 123 -3.87 4.84 -6.98
N SER A 124 -3.79 5.73 -7.97
CA SER A 124 -3.11 5.44 -9.25
C SER A 124 -1.64 5.09 -9.03
N GLU A 125 -0.95 5.80 -8.13
CA GLU A 125 0.45 5.52 -7.78
C GLU A 125 0.60 4.15 -7.11
N VAL A 126 -0.23 3.83 -6.12
CA VAL A 126 -0.23 2.52 -5.44
C VAL A 126 -0.48 1.38 -6.42
N VAL A 127 -1.46 1.52 -7.31
CA VAL A 127 -1.77 0.45 -8.26
C VAL A 127 -0.67 0.31 -9.31
N SER A 128 -0.14 1.42 -9.84
CA SER A 128 0.99 1.40 -10.77
C SER A 128 2.19 0.69 -10.15
N LEU A 129 2.52 1.02 -8.90
CA LEU A 129 3.60 0.38 -8.15
C LEU A 129 3.37 -1.13 -8.02
N THR A 130 2.15 -1.53 -7.63
CA THR A 130 1.82 -2.95 -7.43
C THR A 130 1.90 -3.75 -8.74
N MET A 131 1.55 -3.13 -9.87
CA MET A 131 1.69 -3.72 -11.19
C MET A 131 3.14 -3.86 -11.62
N GLN A 132 3.96 -2.83 -11.39
CA GLN A 132 5.40 -2.85 -11.71
C GLN A 132 6.13 -3.94 -10.92
N GLN A 133 5.77 -4.15 -9.66
CA GLN A 133 6.35 -5.17 -8.78
C GLN A 133 5.81 -6.59 -9.05
N GLY A 134 4.77 -6.76 -9.89
CA GLY A 134 4.19 -8.07 -10.20
C GLY A 134 3.46 -8.75 -9.03
N LEU A 135 3.04 -7.99 -8.01
CA LEU A 135 2.45 -8.54 -6.78
C LEU A 135 0.98 -8.99 -6.95
N ILE A 136 0.34 -8.62 -8.07
CA ILE A 136 -1.06 -8.92 -8.40
C ILE A 136 -1.12 -9.83 -9.63
N HIS A 137 -2.00 -10.84 -9.58
CA HIS A 137 -2.20 -11.77 -10.69
C HIS A 137 -2.75 -11.06 -11.95
N PRO A 138 -2.26 -11.39 -13.16
CA PRO A 138 -2.63 -10.68 -14.41
C PRO A 138 -4.15 -10.60 -14.70
N VAL A 139 -4.97 -11.54 -14.21
CA VAL A 139 -6.43 -11.47 -14.34
C VAL A 139 -7.04 -10.30 -13.56
N GLN A 140 -6.50 -9.96 -12.38
CA GLN A 140 -6.93 -8.79 -11.61
C GLN A 140 -6.44 -7.50 -12.26
N VAL A 141 -5.27 -7.54 -12.93
CA VAL A 141 -4.74 -6.44 -13.74
C VAL A 141 -5.67 -6.10 -14.92
N VAL A 142 -6.29 -7.10 -15.57
CA VAL A 142 -7.26 -6.85 -16.67
C VAL A 142 -8.50 -6.10 -16.17
N HIS A 143 -9.04 -6.48 -15.01
CA HIS A 143 -10.15 -5.75 -14.39
C HIS A 143 -9.75 -4.30 -14.08
N PHE A 144 -8.51 -4.09 -13.61
CA PHE A 144 -7.98 -2.76 -13.35
C PHE A 144 -7.79 -1.93 -14.62
N CYS A 145 -7.17 -2.46 -15.68
CA CYS A 145 -7.01 -1.77 -16.96
C CYS A 145 -8.37 -1.34 -17.53
N PHE A 146 -9.40 -2.18 -17.38
CA PHE A 146 -10.77 -1.84 -17.79
C PHE A 146 -11.34 -0.66 -16.97
N LEU A 147 -11.15 -0.65 -15.65
CA LEU A 147 -11.58 0.47 -14.78
C LEU A 147 -10.83 1.77 -15.11
N LEU A 148 -9.53 1.68 -15.42
CA LEU A 148 -8.69 2.81 -15.84
C LEU A 148 -9.19 3.39 -17.17
N LEU A 149 -9.46 2.54 -18.16
CA LEU A 149 -10.03 2.94 -19.45
C LEU A 149 -11.39 3.63 -19.30
N LEU A 150 -12.25 3.14 -18.39
CA LEU A 150 -13.53 3.77 -18.10
C LEU A 150 -13.41 5.15 -17.43
N SER A 151 -12.35 5.41 -16.66
CA SER A 151 -12.14 6.70 -16.00
C SER A 151 -11.59 7.80 -16.92
N VAL A 152 -10.91 7.40 -18.00
CA VAL A 152 -10.31 8.32 -18.99
C VAL A 152 -11.28 8.61 -20.13
N ALA A 153 -12.38 7.84 -20.26
CA ALA A 153 -13.42 8.10 -21.23
C ALA A 153 -14.14 9.44 -20.88
N PRO A 154 -14.01 10.48 -21.71
CA PRO A 154 -14.78 11.69 -21.53
C PRO A 154 -16.23 11.37 -21.91
N TYR A 155 -17.17 11.57 -20.98
CA TYR A 155 -18.58 11.74 -21.31
C TYR A 155 -18.85 13.21 -21.67
#